data_AF-A0A0B7FZ44-F1
#
_entry.id   AF-A0A0B7FZ44-F1
#
_cell.length_a   1.000
_cell.length_b   1.000
_cell.length_c   1.000
_cell.angle_alpha   90.00
_cell.angle_beta   90.00
_cell.angle_gamma   90.00
#
_symmetry.space_group_name_H-M   'P 1'
#
loop_
_entity.id
_entity.type
_entity.pdbx_description
1 polymer ?
#
loop_
_entity_poly.entity_id
_entity_poly.type
_entity_poly.pdbx_seq_one_letter_code
_entity_poly.pdbx_strand_id
1 'polypeptide(L)'
;MRDVSASVPINICHLAVRSHHLHSETKHTLCRPTIKTHCRQLAIGIRSIMQHTCNHCESEEPGLSVCSGCHDAWYCSSGCQKAAWKTHRLWCLHPSKLTSADHLAILAYEDFLPSELDIQLRRDYGFARTQSKKSESYLSGLFQGIIKHGEVDSREIHRQRLAGTLIDYIKDYYEKIPAYARGGYYPWFLKNQHLLGPPKYTDTSVAILNDDDSTRRTWYFIGGLVSDNLEHIRSSMNDWPEEKQHAFRFVQLLLHTGFQPSPDLPEWIRFGLCGCSSSKEEAELLESYIKLIHLISFEEFYTAYNDSALPTLFSTNGMVVTNPFVLDVLNGTTHMNKSVWSLKQFALGDYASLTPPVAVDYGFVNCGGEEDLIHSLKQTYGRILTARNANPLQLHEACLQGKIFCYARRKTQVDIKFAPLMKNIYPLSE
;
A
#
# COMPACT_ATOMS: atom_id res chain seq x y z
N MET A 1 -0.32 67.74 -10.02
CA MET A 1 0.37 66.92 -11.04
C MET A 1 1.18 65.85 -10.31
N ARG A 2 0.65 64.62 -10.34
CA ARG A 2 1.25 63.29 -10.09
C ARG A 2 2.21 63.09 -8.90
N ASP A 3 1.61 62.56 -7.83
CA ASP A 3 2.17 61.50 -6.98
C ASP A 3 2.45 60.22 -7.78
N VAL A 4 3.51 59.49 -7.41
CA VAL A 4 3.58 58.02 -7.50
C VAL A 4 4.34 57.48 -6.30
N SER A 5 3.58 56.94 -5.35
CA SER A 5 4.03 56.07 -4.27
C SER A 5 4.27 54.66 -4.81
N ALA A 6 5.46 54.10 -4.56
CA ALA A 6 5.76 52.70 -4.85
C ALA A 6 5.42 51.85 -3.61
N SER A 7 4.26 51.21 -3.64
CA SER A 7 3.83 50.22 -2.66
C SER A 7 4.42 48.84 -3.00
N VAL A 8 5.32 48.36 -2.13
CA VAL A 8 5.81 46.97 -2.08
C VAL A 8 4.68 46.09 -1.50
N PRO A 9 4.29 44.96 -2.11
CA PRO A 9 3.29 44.08 -1.51
C PRO A 9 3.92 43.27 -0.38
N ILE A 10 3.39 43.47 0.83
CA ILE A 10 3.67 42.74 2.05
C ILE A 10 2.68 41.56 2.19
N ASN A 11 3.22 40.39 2.53
CA ASN A 11 2.62 39.23 3.24
C ASN A 11 1.47 38.41 2.62
N ILE A 12 1.82 37.19 2.17
CA ILE A 12 1.03 35.96 2.43
C ILE A 12 2.00 34.84 2.89
N CYS A 13 2.71 35.05 3.99
CA CYS A 13 3.54 34.03 4.65
C CYS A 13 3.34 33.97 6.17
N HIS A 14 2.26 34.56 6.72
CA HIS A 14 2.09 34.69 8.17
C HIS A 14 0.82 34.06 8.78
N LEU A 15 0.13 33.15 8.09
CA LEU A 15 -1.04 32.45 8.64
C LEU A 15 -0.92 30.92 8.75
N ALA A 16 0.31 30.40 8.81
CA ALA A 16 0.57 28.97 8.99
C ALA A 16 1.13 28.62 10.38
N VAL A 17 0.64 29.25 11.47
CA VAL A 17 0.90 28.79 12.84
C VAL A 17 -0.25 29.24 13.75
N ARG A 18 -1.30 28.41 13.88
CA ARG A 18 -2.21 28.27 15.05
C ARG A 18 -3.55 27.66 14.60
N SER A 19 -3.57 26.33 14.47
CA SER A 19 -4.78 25.52 14.62
C SER A 19 -4.37 24.04 14.75
N HIS A 20 -3.64 23.73 15.81
CA HIS A 20 -3.49 22.36 16.28
C HIS A 20 -3.88 22.37 17.76
N HIS A 21 -5.16 22.16 18.03
CA HIS A 21 -5.67 21.40 19.17
C HIS A 21 -7.20 21.39 19.14
N LEU A 22 -7.76 20.20 19.43
CA LEU A 22 -9.18 19.86 19.61
C LEU A 22 -9.98 19.66 18.32
N HIS A 23 -10.12 18.41 17.89
CA HIS A 23 -11.36 17.65 18.09
C HIS A 23 -11.14 16.17 17.79
N SER A 24 -11.41 15.36 18.80
CA SER A 24 -11.57 13.91 18.71
C SER A 24 -12.98 13.55 18.28
N GLU A 25 -13.10 12.41 17.60
CA GLU A 25 -14.26 11.53 17.51
C GLU A 25 -15.53 12.04 16.83
N THR A 26 -15.79 11.53 15.63
CA THR A 26 -17.02 10.78 15.34
C THR A 26 -16.84 9.93 14.07
N LYS A 27 -17.06 8.62 14.22
CA LYS A 27 -17.05 7.62 13.14
C LYS A 27 -18.32 7.77 12.31
N HIS A 28 -18.20 7.90 10.99
CA HIS A 28 -19.25 7.49 10.06
C HIS A 28 -18.63 6.82 8.83
N THR A 29 -18.90 5.52 8.73
CA THR A 29 -18.64 4.66 7.58
C THR A 29 -19.45 5.16 6.38
N LEU A 30 -18.80 5.81 5.41
CA LEU A 30 -19.45 6.27 4.17
C LEU A 30 -19.00 5.41 2.99
N CYS A 31 -19.89 4.50 2.61
CA CYS A 31 -19.82 3.63 1.46
C CYS A 31 -20.04 4.43 0.16
N ARG A 32 -19.01 4.60 -0.69
CA ARG A 32 -18.96 4.67 -2.18
C ARG A 32 -19.65 5.73 -3.09
N PRO A 33 -20.37 6.81 -2.70
CA PRO A 33 -20.63 7.93 -3.63
C PRO A 33 -20.02 9.27 -3.19
N THR A 34 -18.98 9.29 -2.36
CA THR A 34 -18.49 10.57 -1.80
C THR A 34 -17.61 11.36 -2.77
N ILE A 35 -16.75 10.76 -3.60
CA ILE A 35 -15.87 11.55 -4.49
C ILE A 35 -16.70 12.35 -5.53
N LYS A 36 -17.73 11.74 -6.12
CA LYS A 36 -18.60 12.43 -7.10
C LYS A 36 -19.48 13.52 -6.45
N THR A 37 -19.77 13.39 -5.16
CA THR A 37 -20.63 14.31 -4.41
C THR A 37 -19.83 15.42 -3.73
N HIS A 38 -18.57 15.15 -3.33
CA HIS A 38 -17.67 16.12 -2.69
C HIS A 38 -16.90 16.97 -3.71
N CYS A 39 -16.40 16.38 -4.82
CA CYS A 39 -15.94 17.17 -5.99
C CYS A 39 -17.08 18.03 -6.56
N ARG A 40 -18.33 17.55 -6.48
CA ARG A 40 -19.51 18.38 -6.77
C ARG A 40 -19.79 19.41 -5.69
N GLN A 41 -19.50 19.18 -4.41
CA GLN A 41 -19.79 20.13 -3.33
C GLN A 41 -18.86 21.34 -3.31
N LEU A 42 -17.60 21.20 -3.73
CA LEU A 42 -16.75 22.36 -4.06
C LEU A 42 -17.25 23.11 -5.30
N ALA A 43 -17.94 22.44 -6.22
CA ALA A 43 -18.69 23.13 -7.27
C ALA A 43 -20.03 23.71 -6.76
N ILE A 44 -20.68 23.14 -5.73
CA ILE A 44 -22.00 23.57 -5.22
C ILE A 44 -21.88 24.77 -4.26
N GLY A 45 -20.74 24.98 -3.59
CA GLY A 45 -20.46 26.23 -2.86
C GLY A 45 -20.38 27.47 -3.75
N ILE A 46 -20.28 27.28 -5.07
CA ILE A 46 -20.35 28.31 -6.12
C ILE A 46 -21.42 27.91 -7.17
N ARG A 47 -22.47 27.18 -6.80
CA ARG A 47 -23.63 26.99 -7.69
C ARG A 47 -24.62 28.11 -7.47
N SER A 48 -24.51 29.15 -8.30
CA SER A 48 -25.63 29.79 -9.02
C SER A 48 -25.32 31.20 -9.57
N ILE A 49 -24.06 31.66 -9.73
CA ILE A 49 -23.83 33.06 -10.15
C ILE A 49 -22.95 33.29 -11.40
N MET A 50 -22.03 32.43 -11.86
CA MET A 50 -21.04 32.89 -12.85
C MET A 50 -20.95 32.09 -14.16
N GLN A 51 -21.94 32.28 -15.05
CA GLN A 51 -21.79 31.99 -16.49
C GLN A 51 -20.94 33.08 -17.22
N HIS A 52 -20.33 34.00 -16.47
CA HIS A 52 -19.71 35.21 -16.99
C HIS A 52 -18.24 35.40 -16.58
N THR A 53 -17.63 34.50 -15.81
CA THR A 53 -16.21 34.62 -15.41
C THR A 53 -15.34 33.54 -16.02
N CYS A 54 -14.14 33.91 -16.48
CA CYS A 54 -13.11 32.95 -16.90
C CYS A 54 -12.60 32.12 -15.72
N ASN A 55 -12.68 30.79 -15.79
CA ASN A 55 -12.18 29.86 -14.76
C ASN A 55 -10.65 29.85 -14.57
N HIS A 56 -9.89 30.69 -15.29
CA HIS A 56 -8.45 30.82 -15.14
C HIS A 56 -8.02 32.19 -14.61
N CYS A 57 -8.43 33.27 -15.28
CA CYS A 57 -7.99 34.64 -14.97
C CYS A 57 -9.09 35.47 -14.29
N GLU A 58 -10.23 34.86 -14.00
CA GLU A 58 -11.36 35.46 -13.25
C GLU A 58 -12.00 36.68 -13.93
N SER A 59 -11.59 37.01 -15.16
CA SER A 59 -12.15 38.13 -15.92
C SER A 59 -13.61 37.90 -16.28
N GLU A 60 -14.43 38.93 -16.05
CA GLU A 60 -15.81 38.99 -16.50
C GLU A 60 -15.85 39.48 -17.95
N GLU A 61 -16.07 38.56 -18.90
CA GLU A 61 -16.09 38.88 -20.33
C GLU A 61 -17.39 38.34 -20.97
N PRO A 62 -18.04 39.11 -21.86
CA PRO A 62 -19.12 38.57 -22.67
C PRO A 62 -18.56 37.57 -23.69
N GLY A 63 -19.20 36.41 -23.83
CA GLY A 63 -18.85 35.43 -24.88
C GLY A 63 -17.72 34.44 -24.53
N LEU A 64 -17.66 33.98 -23.28
CA LEU A 64 -16.71 32.94 -22.88
C LEU A 64 -16.92 31.63 -23.66
N SER A 65 -15.79 30.99 -24.01
CA SER A 65 -15.79 29.65 -24.61
C SER A 65 -15.98 28.61 -23.53
N VAL A 66 -16.99 27.75 -23.70
CA VAL A 66 -17.24 26.62 -22.80
C VAL A 66 -16.28 25.46 -23.10
N CYS A 67 -15.84 24.76 -22.06
CA CYS A 67 -15.10 23.51 -22.22
C CYS A 67 -15.96 22.48 -22.96
N SER A 68 -15.47 21.98 -24.10
CA SER A 68 -16.16 20.95 -24.89
C SER A 68 -16.22 19.59 -24.22
N GLY A 69 -15.43 19.35 -23.17
CA GLY A 69 -15.38 18.08 -22.47
C GLY A 69 -16.48 17.93 -21.43
N CYS A 70 -16.64 18.91 -20.55
CA CYS A 70 -17.60 18.86 -19.44
C CYS A 70 -18.80 19.80 -19.60
N HIS A 71 -18.71 20.79 -20.48
CA HIS A 71 -19.70 21.87 -20.62
C HIS A 71 -19.98 22.69 -19.33
N ASP A 72 -19.12 22.55 -18.32
CA ASP A 72 -19.29 23.10 -16.97
C ASP A 72 -18.17 24.10 -16.58
N ALA A 73 -17.34 24.53 -17.54
CA ALA A 73 -16.24 25.47 -17.32
C ALA A 73 -16.13 26.46 -18.48
N TRP A 74 -15.81 27.72 -18.21
CA TRP A 74 -15.79 28.81 -19.18
C TRP A 74 -14.45 29.54 -19.20
N TYR A 75 -13.98 29.91 -20.39
CA TYR A 75 -12.68 30.55 -20.58
C TYR A 75 -12.75 31.68 -21.61
N CYS A 76 -12.05 32.77 -21.37
CA CYS A 76 -11.98 33.88 -22.33
C CYS A 76 -11.12 33.53 -23.57
N SER A 77 -10.26 32.51 -23.46
CA SER A 77 -9.39 32.08 -24.55
C SER A 77 -8.93 30.63 -24.39
N SER A 78 -8.46 30.04 -25.50
CA SER A 78 -7.79 28.73 -25.48
C SER A 78 -6.50 28.75 -24.64
N GLY A 79 -5.84 29.90 -24.49
CA GLY A 79 -4.71 30.10 -23.59
C GLY A 79 -5.11 29.91 -22.13
N CYS A 80 -6.18 30.57 -21.70
CA CYS A 80 -6.74 30.41 -20.35
C CYS A 80 -7.19 28.97 -20.08
N GLN A 81 -7.84 28.32 -21.04
CA GLN A 81 -8.24 26.92 -20.91
C GLN A 81 -7.02 25.99 -20.72
N LYS A 82 -5.95 26.18 -21.51
CA LYS A 82 -4.71 25.39 -21.39
C LYS A 82 -4.02 25.61 -20.05
N ALA A 83 -3.98 26.87 -19.58
CA ALA A 83 -3.35 27.21 -18.30
C ALA A 83 -4.13 26.65 -17.09
N ALA A 84 -5.46 26.66 -17.14
CA ALA A 84 -6.31 26.03 -16.13
C ALA A 84 -6.36 24.49 -16.23
N TRP A 85 -5.89 23.89 -17.32
CA TRP A 85 -6.03 22.45 -17.56
C TRP A 85 -5.42 21.59 -16.45
N LYS A 86 -4.34 22.05 -15.80
CA LYS A 86 -3.67 21.37 -14.69
C LYS A 86 -4.63 20.99 -13.55
N THR A 87 -5.55 21.88 -13.19
CA THR A 87 -6.53 21.71 -12.11
C THR A 87 -7.91 21.31 -12.66
N HIS A 88 -8.34 21.91 -13.78
CA HIS A 88 -9.62 21.64 -14.41
C HIS A 88 -9.82 20.16 -14.75
N ARG A 89 -8.78 19.50 -15.24
CA ARG A 89 -8.87 18.10 -15.68
C ARG A 89 -9.28 17.12 -14.59
N LEU A 90 -8.98 17.44 -13.32
CA LEU A 90 -9.25 16.58 -12.17
C LEU A 90 -10.75 16.35 -11.95
N TRP A 91 -11.59 17.29 -12.40
CA TRP A 91 -13.05 17.20 -12.33
C TRP A 91 -13.71 17.20 -13.72
N CYS A 92 -12.98 17.56 -14.78
CA CYS A 92 -13.47 17.47 -16.16
C CYS A 92 -13.44 16.03 -16.71
N LEU A 93 -12.40 15.26 -16.40
CA LEU A 93 -12.23 13.92 -16.96
C LEU A 93 -13.09 12.89 -16.20
N HIS A 94 -13.52 11.85 -16.93
CA HIS A 94 -14.12 10.68 -16.30
C HIS A 94 -13.10 10.02 -15.35
N PRO A 95 -13.48 9.53 -14.16
CA PRO A 95 -12.56 8.93 -13.20
C PRO A 95 -11.66 7.82 -13.77
N SER A 96 -12.15 7.03 -14.72
CA SER A 96 -11.35 5.99 -15.39
C SER A 96 -10.19 6.51 -16.25
N LYS A 97 -10.17 7.81 -16.57
CA LYS A 97 -9.09 8.48 -17.31
C LYS A 97 -8.08 9.17 -16.38
N LEU A 98 -8.33 9.17 -15.07
CA LEU A 98 -7.44 9.76 -14.09
C LEU A 98 -6.35 8.76 -13.71
N THR A 99 -5.13 9.26 -13.59
CA THR A 99 -4.00 8.48 -13.06
C THR A 99 -4.04 8.48 -11.53
N SER A 100 -3.26 7.61 -10.89
CA SER A 100 -3.08 7.66 -9.44
C SER A 100 -2.48 8.99 -8.95
N ALA A 101 -1.72 9.71 -9.79
CA ALA A 101 -1.22 11.06 -9.46
C ALA A 101 -2.35 12.10 -9.43
N ASP A 102 -3.36 11.91 -10.28
CA ASP A 102 -4.50 12.81 -10.35
C ASP A 102 -5.39 12.65 -9.12
N HIS A 103 -5.59 11.40 -8.69
CA HIS A 103 -6.25 11.12 -7.41
C HIS A 103 -5.46 11.72 -6.24
N LEU A 104 -4.12 11.62 -6.27
CA LEU A 104 -3.27 12.26 -5.25
C LEU A 104 -3.43 13.78 -5.25
N ALA A 105 -3.52 14.40 -6.42
CA ALA A 105 -3.75 15.84 -6.52
C ALA A 105 -5.11 16.26 -5.98
N ILE A 106 -6.17 15.50 -6.27
CA ILE A 106 -7.51 15.75 -5.69
C ILE A 106 -7.43 15.74 -4.16
N LEU A 107 -6.87 14.67 -3.59
CA LEU A 107 -6.70 14.54 -2.14
C LEU A 107 -5.83 15.65 -1.55
N ALA A 108 -4.78 16.08 -2.26
CA ALA A 108 -3.93 17.18 -1.83
C ALA A 108 -4.66 18.53 -1.79
N TYR A 109 -5.53 18.82 -2.78
CA TYR A 109 -6.33 20.04 -2.78
C TYR A 109 -7.39 20.03 -1.67
N GLU A 110 -8.06 18.88 -1.49
CA GLU A 110 -9.12 18.66 -0.50
C GLU A 110 -8.61 18.49 0.94
N ASP A 111 -7.29 18.35 1.12
CA ASP A 111 -6.66 18.08 2.42
C ASP A 111 -7.14 16.78 3.07
N PHE A 112 -7.26 15.73 2.25
CA PHE A 112 -7.67 14.39 2.69
C PHE A 112 -6.55 13.38 2.57
N LEU A 113 -6.59 12.35 3.43
CA LEU A 113 -5.73 11.19 3.33
C LEU A 113 -6.33 10.13 2.40
N PRO A 114 -5.50 9.37 1.67
CA PRO A 114 -5.97 8.22 0.89
C PRO A 114 -6.69 7.19 1.76
N SER A 115 -7.86 6.76 1.31
CA SER A 115 -8.62 5.67 1.93
C SER A 115 -8.02 4.31 1.58
N GLU A 116 -8.35 3.26 2.33
CA GLU A 116 -7.91 1.89 1.99
C GLU A 116 -8.38 1.41 0.61
N LEU A 117 -9.40 2.05 0.02
CA LEU A 117 -9.88 1.76 -1.32
C LEU A 117 -8.99 2.35 -2.43
N ASP A 118 -8.09 3.29 -2.10
CA ASP A 118 -7.16 3.94 -3.03
C ASP A 118 -5.90 3.09 -3.27
N ILE A 119 -6.08 1.78 -3.51
CA ILE A 119 -5.01 0.77 -3.52
C ILE A 119 -3.82 1.17 -4.40
N GLN A 120 -4.09 1.55 -5.66
CA GLN A 120 -3.03 1.88 -6.60
C GLN A 120 -2.26 3.15 -6.19
N LEU A 121 -2.97 4.20 -5.76
CA LEU A 121 -2.35 5.43 -5.27
C LEU A 121 -1.49 5.14 -4.04
N ARG A 122 -2.01 4.36 -3.09
CA ARG A 122 -1.30 4.03 -1.87
C ARG A 122 0.01 3.29 -2.16
N ARG A 123 0.00 2.37 -3.13
CA ARG A 123 1.20 1.65 -3.59
C ARG A 123 2.18 2.54 -4.36
N ASP A 124 1.66 3.36 -5.28
CA ASP A 124 2.45 4.20 -6.17
C ASP A 124 3.22 5.30 -5.45
N TYR A 125 2.61 5.87 -4.41
CA TYR A 125 3.13 7.04 -3.69
C TYR A 125 3.48 6.73 -2.24
N GLY A 126 3.69 5.46 -1.91
CA GLY A 126 4.33 5.04 -0.65
C GLY A 126 3.44 4.95 0.58
N PHE A 127 2.18 5.38 0.51
CA PHE A 127 1.26 5.28 1.66
C PHE A 127 1.08 3.82 2.13
N ALA A 128 0.99 2.86 1.20
CA ALA A 128 0.87 1.43 1.52
C ALA A 128 2.11 0.84 2.23
N ARG A 129 3.24 1.56 2.23
CA ARG A 129 4.49 1.14 2.87
C ARG A 129 4.68 1.74 4.26
N THR A 130 3.89 2.76 4.62
CA THR A 130 3.94 3.40 5.93
C THR A 130 3.40 2.48 7.02
N GLN A 131 3.96 2.58 8.23
CA GLN A 131 3.55 1.80 9.40
C GLN A 131 2.90 2.65 10.50
N SER A 132 2.81 3.97 10.30
CA SER A 132 2.16 4.88 11.25
C SER A 132 1.27 5.91 10.54
N LYS A 133 0.18 6.32 11.20
CA LYS A 133 -0.69 7.41 10.72
C LYS A 133 0.04 8.77 10.67
N LYS A 134 1.04 8.96 11.52
CA LYS A 134 1.94 10.12 11.47
C LYS A 134 2.70 10.14 10.13
N SER A 135 3.26 9.01 9.72
CA SER A 135 3.96 8.87 8.42
C SER A 135 3.03 9.13 7.23
N GLU A 136 1.81 8.60 7.24
CA GLU A 136 0.81 8.88 6.19
C GLU A 136 0.54 10.40 6.08
N SER A 137 0.39 11.08 7.22
CA SER A 137 0.16 12.52 7.27
C SER A 137 1.36 13.32 6.75
N TYR A 138 2.58 12.89 7.09
CA TYR A 138 3.81 13.52 6.61
C TYR A 138 3.99 13.36 5.09
N LEU A 139 3.66 12.17 4.57
CA LEU A 139 3.70 11.90 3.14
C LEU A 139 2.65 12.70 2.38
N SER A 140 1.44 12.83 2.94
CA SER A 140 0.40 13.71 2.40
C SER A 140 0.88 15.17 2.36
N GLY A 141 1.41 15.70 3.47
CA GLY A 141 1.96 17.05 3.55
C GLY A 141 3.10 17.30 2.55
N LEU A 142 3.95 16.30 2.30
CA LEU A 142 5.02 16.36 1.30
C LEU A 142 4.44 16.57 -0.11
N PHE A 143 3.41 15.82 -0.51
CA PHE A 143 2.79 15.96 -1.82
C PHE A 143 1.90 17.21 -1.94
N GLN A 144 1.22 17.60 -0.87
CA GLN A 144 0.48 18.87 -0.81
C GLN A 144 1.40 20.08 -1.05
N GLY A 145 2.59 20.08 -0.44
CA GLY A 145 3.59 21.14 -0.65
C GLY A 145 4.02 21.28 -2.12
N ILE A 146 4.05 20.19 -2.88
CA ILE A 146 4.42 20.21 -4.30
C ILE A 146 3.23 20.57 -5.19
N ILE A 147 2.08 19.92 -4.97
CA ILE A 147 0.91 20.03 -5.87
C ILE A 147 0.12 21.30 -5.59
N LYS A 148 -0.29 21.51 -4.34
CA LYS A 148 -1.19 22.62 -3.96
C LYS A 148 -0.44 23.94 -3.85
N HIS A 149 0.73 23.93 -3.21
CA HIS A 149 1.50 25.16 -2.97
C HIS A 149 2.55 25.44 -4.05
N GLY A 150 3.12 24.39 -4.66
CA GLY A 150 4.03 24.53 -5.79
C GLY A 150 3.34 24.65 -7.14
N GLU A 151 2.03 24.47 -7.16
CA GLU A 151 1.21 24.40 -8.38
C GLU A 151 1.72 23.44 -9.45
N VAL A 152 2.42 22.38 -9.04
CA VAL A 152 2.97 21.37 -9.94
C VAL A 152 1.84 20.50 -10.49
N ASP A 153 1.86 20.28 -11.80
CA ASP A 153 0.90 19.42 -12.49
C ASP A 153 1.08 17.95 -12.05
N SER A 154 -0.02 17.29 -11.70
CA SER A 154 -0.02 15.87 -11.31
C SER A 154 0.58 14.95 -12.39
N ARG A 155 0.47 15.32 -13.66
CA ARG A 155 1.07 14.57 -14.78
C ARG A 155 2.60 14.55 -14.71
N GLU A 156 3.20 15.61 -14.18
CA GLU A 156 4.65 15.65 -13.98
C GLU A 156 5.06 14.70 -12.84
N ILE A 157 4.32 14.70 -11.73
CA ILE A 157 4.52 13.73 -10.64
C ILE A 157 4.39 12.29 -11.15
N HIS A 158 3.36 12.01 -11.95
CA HIS A 158 3.17 10.72 -12.58
C HIS A 158 4.34 10.32 -13.47
N ARG A 159 4.81 11.24 -14.32
CA ARG A 159 5.93 11.02 -15.23
C ARG A 159 7.22 10.70 -14.48
N GLN A 160 7.52 11.46 -13.42
CA GLN A 160 8.70 11.24 -12.58
C GLN A 160 8.64 9.88 -11.85
N ARG A 161 7.45 9.46 -11.42
CA ARG A 161 7.24 8.12 -10.86
C ARG A 161 7.54 7.03 -11.87
N LEU A 162 6.99 7.12 -13.07
CA LEU A 162 7.22 6.13 -14.14
C LEU A 162 8.68 6.09 -14.59
N ALA A 163 9.37 7.22 -14.57
CA ALA A 163 10.78 7.33 -14.89
C ALA A 163 11.72 6.84 -13.76
N GLY A 164 11.20 6.54 -12.57
CA GLY A 164 12.01 6.16 -11.41
C GLY A 164 12.80 7.30 -10.77
N THR A 165 12.49 8.56 -11.13
CA THR A 165 13.22 9.77 -10.71
C THR A 165 12.45 10.61 -9.68
N LEU A 166 11.32 10.09 -9.16
CA LEU A 166 10.44 10.83 -8.24
C LEU A 166 11.15 11.32 -6.98
N ILE A 167 12.03 10.52 -6.38
CA ILE A 167 12.77 10.90 -5.17
C ILE A 167 13.65 12.12 -5.42
N ASP A 168 14.43 12.11 -6.49
CA ASP A 168 15.35 13.20 -6.81
C ASP A 168 14.58 14.44 -7.26
N TYR A 169 13.48 14.26 -7.99
CA TYR A 169 12.57 15.36 -8.31
C TYR A 169 12.01 16.07 -7.06
N ILE A 170 11.62 15.31 -6.02
CA ILE A 170 11.15 15.87 -4.75
C ILE A 170 12.28 16.66 -4.07
N LYS A 171 13.52 16.14 -4.06
CA LYS A 171 14.68 16.85 -3.50
C LYS A 171 14.91 18.16 -4.24
N ASP A 172 15.02 18.12 -5.57
CA ASP A 172 15.24 19.30 -6.40
C ASP A 172 14.18 20.38 -6.20
N TYR A 173 12.93 19.98 -5.97
CA TYR A 173 11.84 20.91 -5.66
C TYR A 173 12.05 21.60 -4.30
N TYR A 174 12.21 20.81 -3.23
CA TYR A 174 12.28 21.35 -1.87
C TYR A 174 13.62 22.05 -1.56
N GLU A 175 14.71 21.68 -2.24
CA GLU A 175 16.03 22.30 -2.03
C GLU A 175 16.09 23.75 -2.53
N LYS A 176 15.23 24.11 -3.49
CA LYS A 176 15.06 25.50 -3.96
C LYS A 176 14.37 26.40 -2.94
N ILE A 177 13.64 25.81 -1.98
CA ILE A 177 12.97 26.53 -0.91
C ILE A 177 13.98 26.80 0.22
N PRO A 178 14.03 28.00 0.82
CA PRO A 178 14.89 28.25 1.98
C PRO A 178 14.64 27.26 3.12
N ALA A 179 15.70 26.84 3.83
CA ALA A 179 15.62 25.75 4.81
C ALA A 179 14.53 25.93 5.89
N TYR A 180 14.31 27.17 6.35
CA TYR A 180 13.28 27.49 7.35
C TYR A 180 11.84 27.35 6.82
N ALA A 181 11.64 27.32 5.51
CA ALA A 181 10.34 27.30 4.84
C ALA A 181 9.98 25.93 4.22
N ARG A 182 10.84 24.90 4.37
CA ARG A 182 10.60 23.55 3.81
C ARG A 182 9.58 22.72 4.59
N GLY A 183 9.21 23.15 5.79
CA GLY A 183 8.34 22.40 6.71
C GLY A 183 8.99 21.13 7.28
N GLY A 184 8.30 20.45 8.20
CA GLY A 184 8.79 19.24 8.85
C GLY A 184 8.75 17.98 7.97
N TYR A 185 7.96 18.00 6.90
CA TYR A 185 7.76 16.85 6.01
C TYR A 185 8.99 16.52 5.17
N TYR A 186 9.75 17.53 4.74
CA TYR A 186 10.91 17.33 3.89
C TYR A 186 12.10 16.68 4.64
N PRO A 187 12.52 17.15 5.83
CA PRO A 187 13.53 16.45 6.62
C PRO A 187 13.13 15.02 6.99
N TRP A 188 11.84 14.77 7.24
CA TRP A 188 11.33 13.42 7.45
C TRP A 188 11.43 12.57 6.18
N PHE A 189 11.05 13.11 5.01
CA PHE A 189 11.18 12.43 3.72
C PHE A 189 12.63 12.01 3.45
N LEU A 190 13.62 12.87 3.75
CA LEU A 190 15.03 12.54 3.55
C LEU A 190 15.46 11.26 4.30
N LYS A 191 14.87 10.99 5.47
CA LYS A 191 15.10 9.75 6.23
C LYS A 191 14.26 8.56 5.74
N ASN A 192 13.15 8.84 5.05
CA ASN A 192 12.12 7.87 4.68
C ASN A 192 11.94 7.69 3.16
N GLN A 193 12.99 7.98 2.38
CA GLN A 193 12.97 7.82 0.90
C GLN A 193 12.62 6.40 0.46
N HIS A 194 12.90 5.40 1.30
CA HIS A 194 12.57 4.00 1.05
C HIS A 194 11.05 3.78 0.84
N LEU A 195 10.19 4.65 1.35
CA LEU A 195 8.74 4.58 1.12
C LEU A 195 8.35 4.93 -0.32
N LEU A 196 9.17 5.67 -1.06
CA LEU A 196 8.89 6.07 -2.45
C LEU A 196 9.73 5.31 -3.47
N GLY A 197 10.64 4.45 -3.03
CA GLY A 197 11.36 3.54 -3.90
C GLY A 197 10.43 2.52 -4.58
N PRO A 198 10.82 1.99 -5.75
CA PRO A 198 10.08 0.88 -6.36
C PRO A 198 10.07 -0.34 -5.41
N PRO A 199 8.99 -1.14 -5.42
CA PRO A 199 9.00 -2.40 -4.69
C PRO A 199 10.11 -3.32 -5.22
N LYS A 200 10.64 -4.17 -4.34
CA LYS A 200 11.64 -5.18 -4.70
C LYS A 200 11.06 -6.25 -5.61
N TYR A 201 9.77 -6.54 -5.44
CA TYR A 201 9.06 -7.56 -6.21
C TYR A 201 7.95 -6.92 -7.02
N THR A 202 7.87 -7.30 -8.30
CA THR A 202 6.72 -6.97 -9.12
C THR A 202 5.56 -7.87 -8.71
N ASP A 203 4.69 -7.33 -7.85
CA ASP A 203 3.48 -8.03 -7.42
C ASP A 203 2.39 -7.94 -8.51
N THR A 204 2.25 -8.99 -9.31
CA THR A 204 1.17 -9.13 -10.30
C THR A 204 -0.10 -9.75 -9.72
N SER A 205 -0.06 -10.23 -8.47
CA SER A 205 -1.15 -10.99 -7.86
C SER A 205 -2.45 -10.20 -7.79
N VAL A 206 -2.38 -8.89 -7.47
CA VAL A 206 -3.58 -8.04 -7.40
C VAL A 206 -4.24 -7.90 -8.77
N ALA A 207 -3.48 -7.87 -9.85
CA ALA A 207 -4.06 -7.86 -11.19
C ALA A 207 -4.71 -9.21 -11.51
N ILE A 208 -4.07 -10.31 -11.14
CA ILE A 208 -4.58 -11.68 -11.35
C ILE A 208 -5.87 -11.93 -10.55
N LEU A 209 -5.88 -11.58 -9.26
CA LEU A 209 -7.01 -11.82 -8.35
C LEU A 209 -8.23 -10.96 -8.68
N ASN A 210 -8.03 -9.80 -9.31
CA ASN A 210 -9.12 -8.93 -9.77
C ASN A 210 -9.51 -9.18 -11.24
N ASP A 211 -8.87 -10.13 -11.91
CA ASP A 211 -9.19 -10.47 -13.30
C ASP A 211 -10.41 -11.39 -13.38
N ASP A 212 -11.42 -10.94 -14.13
CA ASP A 212 -12.70 -11.63 -14.26
C ASP A 212 -12.58 -12.94 -15.03
N ASP A 213 -11.69 -12.98 -16.03
CA ASP A 213 -11.43 -14.19 -16.80
C ASP A 213 -10.70 -15.24 -15.94
N SER A 214 -9.70 -14.83 -15.17
CA SER A 214 -9.03 -15.67 -14.18
C SER A 214 -10.01 -16.25 -13.15
N THR A 215 -10.93 -15.41 -12.65
CA THR A 215 -11.98 -15.83 -11.71
C THR A 215 -12.88 -16.90 -12.33
N ARG A 216 -13.37 -16.67 -13.56
CA ARG A 216 -14.22 -17.64 -14.29
C ARG A 216 -13.50 -18.96 -14.57
N ARG A 217 -12.24 -18.90 -15.00
CA ARG A 217 -11.43 -20.10 -15.29
C ARG A 217 -11.23 -20.94 -14.03
N THR A 218 -10.96 -20.29 -12.91
CA THR A 218 -10.79 -20.97 -11.62
C THR A 218 -12.11 -21.59 -11.16
N TRP A 219 -13.23 -20.87 -11.27
CA TRP A 219 -14.56 -21.40 -10.96
C TRP A 219 -14.88 -22.67 -11.76
N TYR A 220 -14.61 -22.65 -13.05
CA TYR A 220 -14.78 -23.83 -13.90
C TYR A 220 -13.85 -24.98 -13.51
N PHE A 221 -12.57 -24.69 -13.25
CA PHE A 221 -11.58 -25.67 -12.86
C PHE A 221 -11.99 -26.45 -11.60
N ILE A 222 -12.58 -25.77 -10.62
CA ILE A 222 -13.03 -26.40 -9.37
C ILE A 222 -14.39 -27.11 -9.48
N GLY A 223 -14.97 -27.20 -10.69
CA GLY A 223 -16.24 -27.91 -10.95
C GLY A 223 -17.48 -27.02 -11.02
N GLY A 224 -17.33 -25.70 -11.04
CA GLY A 224 -18.43 -24.75 -11.24
C GLY A 224 -19.03 -24.79 -12.66
N LEU A 225 -20.27 -24.32 -12.81
CA LEU A 225 -20.97 -24.39 -14.10
C LEU A 225 -20.52 -23.27 -15.04
N VAL A 226 -20.35 -23.59 -16.32
CA VAL A 226 -19.98 -22.62 -17.37
C VAL A 226 -21.08 -21.56 -17.59
N SER A 227 -22.33 -21.89 -17.27
CA SER A 227 -23.48 -20.99 -17.35
C SER A 227 -23.50 -19.95 -16.22
N ASP A 228 -22.71 -20.11 -15.16
CA ASP A 228 -22.68 -19.17 -14.05
C ASP A 228 -22.10 -17.83 -14.51
N ASN A 229 -22.85 -16.76 -14.24
CA ASN A 229 -22.36 -15.41 -14.50
C ASN A 229 -21.48 -14.93 -13.33
N LEU A 230 -20.65 -13.90 -13.57
CA LEU A 230 -19.71 -13.39 -12.57
C LEU A 230 -20.37 -12.88 -11.29
N GLU A 231 -21.57 -12.30 -11.39
CA GLU A 231 -22.29 -11.79 -10.22
C GLU A 231 -22.68 -12.94 -9.30
N HIS A 232 -23.20 -14.02 -9.88
CA HIS A 232 -23.50 -15.24 -9.15
C HIS A 232 -22.24 -15.86 -8.53
N ILE A 233 -21.16 -16.03 -9.31
CA ILE A 233 -19.89 -16.58 -8.83
C ILE A 233 -19.39 -15.78 -7.61
N ARG A 234 -19.32 -14.45 -7.73
CA ARG A 234 -18.86 -13.58 -6.63
C ARG A 234 -19.80 -13.64 -5.43
N SER A 235 -21.11 -13.73 -5.63
CA SER A 235 -22.08 -13.91 -4.55
C SER A 235 -21.82 -15.21 -3.80
N SER A 236 -21.70 -16.33 -4.52
CA SER A 236 -21.43 -17.64 -3.92
C SER A 236 -20.10 -17.66 -3.16
N MET A 237 -19.06 -17.03 -3.71
CA MET A 237 -17.76 -16.93 -3.04
C MET A 237 -17.82 -16.09 -1.76
N ASN A 238 -18.64 -15.02 -1.73
CA ASN A 238 -18.79 -14.19 -0.53
C ASN A 238 -19.49 -14.94 0.62
N ASP A 239 -20.33 -15.92 0.30
CA ASP A 239 -21.02 -16.76 1.29
C ASP A 239 -20.12 -17.88 1.86
N TRP A 240 -18.94 -18.11 1.27
CA TRP A 240 -18.01 -19.13 1.75
C TRP A 240 -17.23 -18.70 3.00
N PRO A 241 -16.83 -19.66 3.85
CA PRO A 241 -15.83 -19.42 4.90
C PRO A 241 -14.56 -18.77 4.35
N GLU A 242 -13.89 -17.96 5.18
CA GLU A 242 -12.68 -17.23 4.78
C GLU A 242 -11.60 -18.19 4.24
N GLU A 243 -11.46 -19.36 4.86
CA GLU A 243 -10.50 -20.41 4.52
C GLU A 243 -10.74 -20.92 3.10
N LYS A 244 -12.01 -21.11 2.73
CA LYS A 244 -12.40 -21.58 1.40
C LYS A 244 -12.15 -20.50 0.35
N GLN A 245 -12.39 -19.23 0.69
CA GLN A 245 -12.03 -18.10 -0.18
C GLN A 245 -10.52 -18.05 -0.42
N HIS A 246 -9.68 -18.28 0.59
CA HIS A 246 -8.23 -18.34 0.43
C HIS A 246 -7.76 -19.56 -0.37
N ALA A 247 -8.37 -20.73 -0.17
CA ALA A 247 -8.11 -21.90 -1.01
C ALA A 247 -8.42 -21.61 -2.48
N PHE A 248 -9.57 -20.98 -2.77
CA PHE A 248 -9.93 -20.57 -4.12
C PHE A 248 -8.93 -19.58 -4.72
N ARG A 249 -8.58 -18.51 -3.98
CA ARG A 249 -7.60 -17.51 -4.43
C ARG A 249 -6.25 -18.14 -4.73
N PHE A 250 -5.82 -19.08 -3.90
CA PHE A 250 -4.56 -19.78 -4.14
C PHE A 250 -4.61 -20.64 -5.40
N VAL A 251 -5.68 -21.39 -5.64
CA VAL A 251 -5.88 -22.12 -6.91
C VAL A 251 -5.88 -21.15 -8.10
N GLN A 252 -6.55 -20.00 -7.98
CA GLN A 252 -6.54 -18.95 -9.01
C GLN A 252 -5.13 -18.47 -9.35
N LEU A 253 -4.29 -18.25 -8.34
CA LEU A 253 -2.88 -17.87 -8.51
C LEU A 253 -2.08 -19.00 -9.18
N LEU A 254 -2.26 -20.25 -8.75
CA LEU A 254 -1.55 -21.42 -9.30
C LEU A 254 -1.87 -21.67 -10.78
N LEU A 255 -3.10 -21.40 -11.21
CA LEU A 255 -3.53 -21.57 -12.61
C LEU A 255 -3.02 -20.44 -13.53
N HIS A 256 -2.52 -19.34 -12.98
CA HIS A 256 -2.02 -18.23 -13.78
C HIS A 256 -0.57 -18.48 -14.23
N THR A 257 -0.34 -18.57 -15.54
CA THR A 257 1.00 -18.73 -16.12
C THR A 257 1.94 -17.63 -15.64
N GLY A 258 3.11 -18.02 -15.11
CA GLY A 258 4.12 -17.08 -14.65
C GLY A 258 3.81 -16.42 -13.31
N PHE A 259 2.83 -16.90 -12.55
CA PHE A 259 2.67 -16.53 -11.15
C PHE A 259 3.98 -16.74 -10.37
N GLN A 260 4.29 -15.79 -9.49
CA GLN A 260 5.45 -15.84 -8.61
C GLN A 260 4.98 -15.60 -7.17
N PRO A 261 5.51 -16.36 -6.19
CA PRO A 261 5.28 -16.07 -4.79
C PRO A 261 5.66 -14.63 -4.44
N SER A 262 4.86 -13.99 -3.60
CA SER A 262 5.17 -12.68 -3.04
C SER A 262 4.95 -12.73 -1.53
N PRO A 263 5.90 -12.24 -0.70
CA PRO A 263 5.67 -12.08 0.72
C PRO A 263 4.48 -11.15 1.03
N ASP A 264 4.09 -10.27 0.13
CA ASP A 264 2.95 -9.37 0.35
C ASP A 264 1.59 -10.07 0.24
N LEU A 265 1.56 -11.36 -0.14
CA LEU A 265 0.35 -12.16 -0.18
C LEU A 265 0.12 -12.94 1.12
N PRO A 266 -1.10 -12.93 1.68
CA PRO A 266 -1.47 -13.83 2.78
C PRO A 266 -1.21 -15.30 2.47
N GLU A 267 -1.41 -15.70 1.21
CA GLU A 267 -1.21 -17.05 0.70
C GLU A 267 0.23 -17.54 0.89
N TRP A 268 1.21 -16.64 0.96
CA TRP A 268 2.61 -16.99 1.18
C TRP A 268 2.85 -17.63 2.55
N ILE A 269 2.12 -17.20 3.59
CA ILE A 269 2.11 -17.88 4.88
C ILE A 269 1.13 -19.05 4.84
N ARG A 270 -0.12 -18.83 4.41
CA ARG A 270 -1.21 -19.82 4.52
C ARG A 270 -0.88 -21.15 3.84
N PHE A 271 -0.10 -21.13 2.75
CA PHE A 271 0.32 -22.34 2.02
C PHE A 271 1.81 -22.67 2.20
N GLY A 272 2.42 -22.22 3.30
CA GLY A 272 3.74 -22.70 3.72
C GLY A 272 4.94 -22.21 2.90
N LEU A 273 4.73 -21.41 1.85
CA LEU A 273 5.80 -20.88 0.99
C LEU A 273 6.83 -20.07 1.79
N CYS A 274 6.40 -19.39 2.86
CA CYS A 274 7.30 -18.67 3.76
C CYS A 274 8.30 -19.58 4.51
N GLY A 275 8.08 -20.90 4.56
CA GLY A 275 9.02 -21.87 5.12
C GLY A 275 10.21 -22.17 4.19
N CYS A 276 10.10 -21.85 2.91
CA CYS A 276 11.16 -22.04 1.94
C CYS A 276 12.36 -21.10 2.21
N SER A 277 13.55 -21.59 1.94
CA SER A 277 14.83 -20.91 2.15
C SER A 277 15.35 -20.22 0.88
N SER A 278 14.75 -20.49 -0.27
CA SER A 278 15.14 -19.92 -1.56
C SER A 278 13.97 -19.91 -2.54
N SER A 279 14.03 -19.03 -3.55
CA SER A 279 13.05 -18.98 -4.64
C SER A 279 12.97 -20.29 -5.43
N LYS A 280 14.06 -21.06 -5.49
CA LYS A 280 14.06 -22.39 -6.11
C LYS A 280 13.17 -23.35 -5.34
N GLU A 281 13.29 -23.38 -4.02
CA GLU A 281 12.49 -24.24 -3.16
C GLU A 281 11.01 -23.80 -3.15
N GLU A 282 10.73 -22.50 -3.22
CA GLU A 282 9.37 -22.01 -3.42
C GLU A 282 8.78 -22.49 -4.75
N ALA A 283 9.55 -22.44 -5.83
CA ALA A 283 9.10 -22.93 -7.14
C ALA A 283 8.83 -24.45 -7.13
N GLU A 284 9.69 -25.25 -6.50
CA GLU A 284 9.50 -26.70 -6.34
C GLU A 284 8.22 -27.03 -5.52
N LEU A 285 7.96 -26.26 -4.46
CA LEU A 285 6.72 -26.40 -3.68
C LEU A 285 5.49 -25.98 -4.50
N LEU A 286 5.54 -24.89 -5.25
CA LEU A 286 4.47 -24.48 -6.15
C LEU A 286 4.18 -25.53 -7.24
N GLU A 287 5.21 -26.11 -7.86
CA GLU A 287 5.04 -27.19 -8.83
C GLU A 287 4.33 -28.41 -8.22
N SER A 288 4.63 -28.69 -6.95
CA SER A 288 3.96 -29.76 -6.20
C SER A 288 2.50 -29.42 -5.93
N TYR A 289 2.18 -28.18 -5.56
CA TYR A 289 0.80 -27.71 -5.45
C TYR A 289 0.04 -27.77 -6.77
N ILE A 290 0.65 -27.35 -7.89
CA ILE A 290 0.04 -27.42 -9.23
C ILE A 290 -0.29 -28.87 -9.57
N LYS A 291 0.64 -29.81 -9.35
CA LYS A 291 0.37 -31.24 -9.57
C LYS A 291 -0.78 -31.72 -8.68
N LEU A 292 -0.77 -31.34 -7.41
CA LEU A 292 -1.77 -31.75 -6.43
C LEU A 292 -3.19 -31.31 -6.85
N ILE A 293 -3.39 -30.04 -7.18
CA ILE A 293 -4.73 -29.52 -7.55
C ILE A 293 -5.30 -30.14 -8.83
N HIS A 294 -4.47 -30.77 -9.67
CA HIS A 294 -4.92 -31.51 -10.85
C HIS A 294 -5.23 -32.98 -10.56
N LEU A 295 -4.77 -33.51 -9.42
CA LEU A 295 -4.99 -34.92 -9.02
C LEU A 295 -6.21 -35.11 -8.12
N ILE A 296 -6.60 -34.07 -7.37
CA ILE A 296 -7.67 -34.13 -6.37
C ILE A 296 -8.78 -33.12 -6.67
N SER A 297 -9.93 -33.29 -6.04
CA SER A 297 -11.01 -32.30 -6.09
C SER A 297 -10.69 -31.06 -5.25
N PHE A 298 -11.34 -29.94 -5.58
CA PHE A 298 -11.22 -28.72 -4.79
C PHE A 298 -11.71 -28.88 -3.35
N GLU A 299 -12.78 -29.66 -3.12
CA GLU A 299 -13.28 -29.90 -1.77
C GLU A 299 -12.29 -30.71 -0.93
N GLU A 300 -11.61 -31.70 -1.52
CA GLU A 300 -10.53 -32.43 -0.82
C GLU A 300 -9.35 -31.51 -0.50
N PHE A 301 -8.94 -30.67 -1.45
CA PHE A 301 -7.88 -29.68 -1.23
C PHE A 301 -8.24 -28.70 -0.10
N TYR A 302 -9.43 -28.12 -0.16
CA TYR A 302 -9.93 -27.19 0.84
C TYR A 302 -10.04 -27.85 2.22
N THR A 303 -10.61 -29.05 2.30
CA THR A 303 -10.75 -29.79 3.57
C THR A 303 -9.38 -30.04 4.20
N ALA A 304 -8.41 -30.50 3.41
CA ALA A 304 -7.05 -30.72 3.89
C ALA A 304 -6.36 -29.43 4.34
N TYR A 305 -6.61 -28.31 3.66
CA TYR A 305 -6.13 -27.00 4.08
C TYR A 305 -6.76 -26.56 5.41
N ASN A 306 -8.08 -26.65 5.53
CA ASN A 306 -8.81 -26.28 6.74
C ASN A 306 -8.39 -27.11 7.96
N ASP A 307 -8.18 -28.42 7.76
CA ASP A 307 -7.87 -29.37 8.83
C ASP A 307 -6.35 -29.45 9.14
N SER A 308 -5.53 -28.57 8.56
CA SER A 308 -4.06 -28.59 8.69
C SER A 308 -3.44 -29.94 8.27
N ALA A 309 -4.06 -30.60 7.29
CA ALA A 309 -3.70 -31.92 6.78
C ALA A 309 -3.06 -31.89 5.38
N LEU A 310 -2.68 -30.71 4.87
CA LEU A 310 -1.96 -30.57 3.60
C LEU A 310 -0.71 -31.47 3.52
N PRO A 311 0.16 -31.58 4.54
CA PRO A 311 1.33 -32.47 4.47
C PRO A 311 0.96 -33.95 4.28
N THR A 312 -0.14 -34.39 4.92
CA THR A 312 -0.69 -35.73 4.76
C THR A 312 -1.23 -35.92 3.35
N LEU A 313 -1.99 -34.95 2.84
CA LEU A 313 -2.54 -34.98 1.49
C LEU A 313 -1.44 -35.05 0.42
N PHE A 314 -0.38 -34.26 0.58
CA PHE A 314 0.84 -34.32 -0.24
C PHE A 314 1.48 -35.72 -0.24
N SER A 315 1.64 -36.30 0.95
CA SER A 315 2.26 -37.62 1.13
C SER A 315 1.43 -38.74 0.48
N THR A 316 0.11 -38.71 0.64
CA THR A 316 -0.82 -39.68 0.02
C THR A 316 -0.80 -39.62 -1.51
N ASN A 317 -0.47 -38.46 -2.08
CA ASN A 317 -0.32 -38.26 -3.53
C ASN A 317 1.14 -38.37 -4.02
N GLY A 318 2.04 -38.95 -3.22
CA GLY A 318 3.42 -39.22 -3.62
C GLY A 318 4.37 -38.02 -3.67
N MET A 319 3.99 -36.89 -3.06
CA MET A 319 4.75 -35.64 -3.07
C MET A 319 5.16 -35.23 -1.64
N VAL A 320 6.08 -35.97 -1.03
CA VAL A 320 6.43 -35.78 0.39
C VAL A 320 7.09 -34.42 0.65
N VAL A 321 6.50 -33.61 1.53
CA VAL A 321 7.09 -32.37 2.03
C VAL A 321 8.08 -32.69 3.16
N THR A 322 9.37 -32.40 2.94
CA THR A 322 10.44 -32.74 3.90
C THR A 322 11.02 -31.53 4.64
N ASN A 323 10.78 -30.31 4.14
CA ASN A 323 11.30 -29.10 4.79
C ASN A 323 10.60 -28.89 6.15
N PRO A 324 11.33 -28.90 7.27
CA PRO A 324 10.75 -28.78 8.61
C PRO A 324 10.09 -27.42 8.85
N PHE A 325 10.53 -26.36 8.18
CA PHE A 325 9.93 -25.03 8.26
C PHE A 325 8.60 -24.96 7.52
N VAL A 326 8.51 -25.58 6.35
CA VAL A 326 7.23 -25.69 5.62
C VAL A 326 6.24 -26.53 6.44
N LEU A 327 6.70 -27.64 7.01
CA LEU A 327 5.88 -28.47 7.90
C LEU A 327 5.43 -27.71 9.15
N ASP A 328 6.30 -26.90 9.78
CA ASP A 328 5.91 -26.08 10.93
C ASP A 328 4.75 -25.12 10.61
N VAL A 329 4.77 -24.51 9.42
CA VAL A 329 3.73 -23.60 8.96
C VAL A 329 2.46 -24.35 8.59
N LEU A 330 2.56 -25.46 7.85
CA LEU A 330 1.40 -26.22 7.39
C LEU A 330 0.71 -27.04 8.48
N ASN A 331 1.44 -27.42 9.54
CA ASN A 331 0.89 -28.08 10.72
C ASN A 331 0.37 -27.07 11.76
N GLY A 332 0.71 -25.79 11.62
CA GLY A 332 0.07 -24.74 12.42
C GLY A 332 -1.41 -24.69 12.06
N THR A 333 -2.29 -24.50 13.06
CA THR A 333 -3.69 -24.21 12.75
C THR A 333 -3.74 -23.00 11.82
N THR A 334 -4.65 -23.01 10.83
CA THR A 334 -4.84 -21.96 9.81
C THR A 334 -4.86 -20.52 10.36
N HIS A 335 -5.09 -20.35 11.67
CA HIS A 335 -5.19 -19.06 12.38
C HIS A 335 -4.07 -18.76 13.40
N MET A 336 -3.20 -19.71 13.76
CA MET A 336 -2.22 -19.56 14.85
C MET A 336 -0.81 -20.04 14.46
N ASN A 337 -0.27 -19.45 13.40
CA ASN A 337 1.15 -19.62 13.09
C ASN A 337 2.02 -18.88 14.10
N LYS A 338 3.22 -19.41 14.36
CA LYS A 338 4.22 -18.72 15.18
C LYS A 338 4.48 -17.32 14.61
N SER A 339 4.55 -16.32 15.48
CA SER A 339 4.69 -14.91 15.07
C SER A 339 5.91 -14.62 14.20
N VAL A 340 6.92 -15.51 14.21
CA VAL A 340 8.11 -15.38 13.37
C VAL A 340 7.80 -15.50 11.87
N TRP A 341 6.74 -16.21 11.49
CA TRP A 341 6.31 -16.31 10.10
C TRP A 341 5.71 -14.99 9.63
N SER A 342 4.88 -14.36 10.46
CA SER A 342 4.40 -12.99 10.24
C SER A 342 5.54 -11.96 10.25
N LEU A 343 6.55 -12.13 11.10
CA LEU A 343 7.77 -11.31 11.05
C LEU A 343 8.49 -11.47 9.72
N LYS A 344 8.65 -12.70 9.22
CA LYS A 344 9.32 -12.96 7.94
C LYS A 344 8.55 -12.31 6.79
N GLN A 345 7.23 -12.40 6.80
CA GLN A 345 6.38 -11.70 5.83
C GLN A 345 6.57 -10.18 5.91
N PHE A 346 6.50 -9.61 7.11
CA PHE A 346 6.70 -8.17 7.30
C PHE A 346 8.10 -7.71 6.89
N ALA A 347 9.13 -8.50 7.19
CA ALA A 347 10.52 -8.17 6.91
C ALA A 347 10.88 -8.23 5.42
N LEU A 348 10.23 -9.13 4.67
CA LEU A 348 10.55 -9.39 3.26
C LEU A 348 9.56 -8.76 2.28
N GLY A 349 8.31 -8.52 2.69
CA GLY A 349 7.29 -7.85 1.90
C GLY A 349 7.46 -6.33 1.86
N ASP A 350 7.00 -5.70 0.78
CA ASP A 350 7.04 -4.26 0.61
C ASP A 350 5.80 -3.59 1.19
N TYR A 351 4.64 -4.25 1.14
CA TYR A 351 3.32 -3.75 1.53
C TYR A 351 2.74 -4.43 2.79
N ALA A 352 3.39 -5.46 3.30
CA ALA A 352 3.01 -6.12 4.53
C ALA A 352 2.92 -5.12 5.70
N SER A 353 1.76 -5.10 6.36
CA SER A 353 1.50 -4.25 7.53
C SER A 353 2.08 -4.86 8.79
N LEU A 354 2.54 -4.01 9.70
CA LEU A 354 3.01 -4.42 11.02
C LEU A 354 1.83 -4.91 11.88
N THR A 355 1.79 -6.21 12.16
CA THR A 355 0.74 -6.82 12.99
C THR A 355 1.05 -6.70 14.49
N PRO A 356 0.04 -6.70 15.38
CA PRO A 356 0.28 -6.59 16.82
C PRO A 356 1.25 -7.64 17.42
N PRO A 357 1.16 -8.94 17.06
CA PRO A 357 2.12 -9.93 17.54
C PRO A 357 3.55 -9.60 17.10
N VAL A 358 3.74 -9.19 15.84
CA VAL A 358 5.07 -8.83 15.34
C VAL A 358 5.60 -7.58 16.06
N ALA A 359 4.74 -6.62 16.34
CA ALA A 359 5.11 -5.37 17.00
C ALA A 359 5.62 -5.59 18.43
N VAL A 360 4.96 -6.45 19.19
CA VAL A 360 5.31 -6.76 20.58
C VAL A 360 6.48 -7.73 20.65
N ASP A 361 6.39 -8.86 19.96
CA ASP A 361 7.35 -9.97 20.08
C ASP A 361 8.75 -9.55 19.63
N TYR A 362 8.82 -8.79 18.53
CA TYR A 362 10.09 -8.39 17.90
C TYR A 362 10.42 -6.91 18.10
N GLY A 363 9.73 -6.25 19.03
CA GLY A 363 10.18 -4.98 19.58
C GLY A 363 9.96 -3.75 18.70
N PHE A 364 9.12 -3.83 17.66
CA PHE A 364 8.76 -2.64 16.88
C PHE A 364 7.91 -1.64 17.68
N VAL A 365 7.22 -2.09 18.73
CA VAL A 365 6.53 -1.18 19.67
C VAL A 365 7.50 -0.17 20.30
N ASN A 366 8.76 -0.56 20.48
CA ASN A 366 9.81 0.31 21.06
C ASN A 366 10.31 1.38 20.08
N CYS A 367 9.93 1.32 18.80
CA CYS A 367 10.26 2.36 17.82
C CYS A 367 9.43 3.64 18.00
N GLY A 368 8.38 3.63 18.84
CA GLY A 368 7.55 4.82 19.08
C GLY A 368 6.81 5.34 17.85
N GLY A 369 6.61 4.49 16.84
CA GLY A 369 6.00 4.88 15.55
C GLY A 369 6.95 5.65 14.61
N GLU A 370 8.23 5.78 14.93
CA GLU A 370 9.21 6.40 14.04
C GLU A 370 9.56 5.46 12.87
N GLU A 371 9.16 5.86 11.67
CA GLU A 371 9.21 5.06 10.45
C GLU A 371 10.62 4.64 10.04
N ASP A 372 11.61 5.52 10.23
CA ASP A 372 13.01 5.24 9.91
C ASP A 372 13.62 4.18 10.84
N LEU A 373 13.24 4.20 12.12
CA LEU A 373 13.59 3.15 13.09
C LEU A 373 12.89 1.83 12.77
N ILE A 374 11.58 1.86 12.46
CA ILE A 374 10.83 0.67 12.03
C ILE A 374 11.48 0.05 10.79
N HIS A 375 11.81 0.87 9.78
CA HIS A 375 12.48 0.42 8.57
C HIS A 375 13.85 -0.21 8.87
N SER A 376 14.66 0.45 9.71
CA SER A 376 16.00 -0.05 10.05
C SER A 376 15.96 -1.38 10.83
N LEU A 377 14.97 -1.54 11.71
CA LEU A 377 14.74 -2.79 12.44
C LEU A 377 14.21 -3.88 11.51
N LYS A 378 13.26 -3.54 10.62
CA LYS A 378 12.73 -4.42 9.56
C LYS A 378 13.86 -4.96 8.68
N GLN A 379 14.78 -4.10 8.22
CA GLN A 379 15.96 -4.50 7.45
C GLN A 379 16.89 -5.44 8.23
N THR A 380 17.05 -5.22 9.54
CA THR A 380 17.87 -6.07 10.39
C THR A 380 17.29 -7.48 10.50
N TYR A 381 15.99 -7.61 10.73
CA TYR A 381 15.32 -8.91 10.70
C TYR A 381 15.35 -9.55 9.32
N GLY A 382 15.18 -8.77 8.25
CA GLY A 382 15.31 -9.26 6.87
C GLY A 382 16.67 -9.91 6.60
N ARG A 383 17.76 -9.32 7.09
CA ARG A 383 19.12 -9.91 7.00
C ARG A 383 19.27 -11.19 7.80
N ILE A 384 18.65 -11.27 8.99
CA ILE A 384 18.70 -12.48 9.84
C ILE A 384 17.93 -13.63 9.17
N LEU A 385 16.78 -13.33 8.57
CA LEU A 385 15.86 -14.31 8.00
C LEU A 385 16.26 -14.78 6.59
N THR A 386 17.14 -14.06 5.91
CA THR A 386 17.68 -14.43 4.58
C THR A 386 19.14 -14.90 4.62
N ALA A 387 19.75 -14.98 5.81
CA ALA A 387 21.10 -15.54 5.97
C ALA A 387 21.14 -17.03 5.54
N ARG A 388 22.28 -17.50 5.04
CA ARG A 388 22.47 -18.89 4.54
C ARG A 388 22.09 -19.98 5.54
N ASN A 389 22.18 -19.71 6.84
CA ASN A 389 21.81 -20.61 7.93
C ASN A 389 20.72 -19.99 8.83
N ALA A 390 19.84 -19.19 8.21
CA ALA A 390 18.68 -18.64 8.88
C ALA A 390 17.82 -19.78 9.43
N ASN A 391 17.42 -19.62 10.68
CA ASN A 391 16.49 -20.52 11.33
C ASN A 391 15.43 -19.66 12.02
N PRO A 392 14.26 -19.45 11.38
CA PRO A 392 13.18 -18.67 11.95
C PRO A 392 12.71 -19.23 13.30
N LEU A 393 12.66 -20.55 13.46
CA LEU A 393 12.24 -21.17 14.72
C LEU A 393 13.21 -20.89 15.87
N GLN A 394 14.51 -20.84 15.62
CA GLN A 394 15.49 -20.41 16.64
C GLN A 394 15.37 -18.93 16.99
N LEU A 395 14.98 -18.07 16.04
CA LEU A 395 14.68 -16.67 16.33
C LEU A 395 13.44 -16.56 17.19
N HIS A 396 12.41 -17.35 16.92
CA HIS A 396 11.20 -17.41 17.74
C HIS A 396 11.50 -17.89 19.17
N GLU A 397 12.32 -18.93 19.32
CA GLU A 397 12.76 -19.39 20.64
C GLU A 397 13.55 -18.31 21.39
N ALA A 398 14.46 -17.60 20.71
CA ALA A 398 15.17 -16.48 21.29
C ALA A 398 14.23 -15.32 21.69
N CYS A 399 13.12 -15.13 20.97
CA CYS A 399 12.06 -14.20 21.32
C CYS A 399 11.38 -14.59 22.64
N LEU A 400 10.93 -15.84 22.77
CA LEU A 400 10.29 -16.34 23.99
C LEU A 400 11.20 -16.36 25.21
N GLN A 401 12.52 -16.36 25.01
CA GLN A 401 13.52 -16.26 26.09
C GLN A 401 13.93 -14.82 26.42
N GLY A 402 13.41 -13.80 25.74
CA GLY A 402 13.86 -12.40 25.90
C GLY A 402 15.30 -12.15 25.43
N LYS A 403 15.83 -12.99 24.53
CA LYS A 403 17.24 -13.00 24.07
C LYS A 403 17.43 -12.63 22.60
N ILE A 404 16.47 -11.91 22.01
CA ILE A 404 16.47 -11.52 20.60
C ILE A 404 17.77 -10.83 20.20
N PHE A 405 18.19 -9.80 20.93
CA PHE A 405 19.40 -9.03 20.59
C PHE A 405 20.67 -9.91 20.61
N CYS A 406 20.80 -10.79 21.60
CA CYS A 406 21.90 -11.75 21.71
C CYS A 406 21.92 -12.71 20.52
N TYR A 407 20.75 -13.21 20.10
CA TYR A 407 20.64 -14.03 18.91
C TYR A 407 21.02 -13.27 17.63
N ALA A 408 20.49 -12.05 17.47
CA ALA A 408 20.72 -11.20 16.31
C ALA A 408 22.22 -10.89 16.11
N ARG A 409 22.94 -10.54 17.18
CA ARG A 409 24.40 -10.28 17.15
C ARG A 409 25.24 -11.48 16.73
N ARG A 410 24.76 -12.71 16.94
CA ARG A 410 25.47 -13.93 16.50
C ARG A 410 25.24 -14.22 15.02
N LYS A 411 24.14 -13.73 14.44
CA LYS A 411 23.76 -14.01 13.04
C LYS A 411 24.19 -12.91 12.08
N THR A 412 24.22 -11.66 12.51
CA THR A 412 24.60 -10.52 11.66
C THR A 412 25.19 -9.37 12.48
N GLN A 413 25.78 -8.39 11.81
CA GLN A 413 26.21 -7.15 12.46
C GLN A 413 24.98 -6.33 12.82
N VAL A 414 24.80 -6.09 14.13
CA VAL A 414 23.68 -5.33 14.68
C VAL A 414 24.24 -4.19 15.52
N ASP A 415 23.78 -2.97 15.24
CA ASP A 415 24.14 -1.78 16.00
C ASP A 415 23.63 -1.89 17.45
N ILE A 416 24.46 -1.49 18.41
CA ILE A 416 24.12 -1.50 19.85
C ILE A 416 22.87 -0.67 20.14
N LYS A 417 22.56 0.34 19.31
CA LYS A 417 21.34 1.14 19.43
C LYS A 417 20.04 0.35 19.28
N PHE A 418 20.09 -0.85 18.70
CA PHE A 418 18.92 -1.74 18.57
C PHE A 418 18.73 -2.63 19.80
N ALA A 419 19.67 -2.68 20.74
CA ALA A 419 19.50 -3.41 22.00
C ALA A 419 18.23 -3.00 22.79
N PRO A 420 17.93 -1.70 23.00
CA PRO A 420 16.67 -1.32 23.65
C PRO A 420 15.44 -1.63 22.80
N LEU A 421 15.56 -1.60 21.46
CA LEU A 421 14.43 -1.89 20.57
C LEU A 421 14.06 -3.37 20.59
N MET A 422 15.02 -4.28 20.66
CA MET A 422 14.80 -5.73 20.64
C MET A 422 14.43 -6.33 22.02
N LYS A 423 13.88 -5.52 22.92
CA LYS A 423 13.29 -5.98 24.18
C LYS A 423 11.81 -6.27 23.99
N ASN A 424 11.32 -7.32 24.62
CA ASN A 424 9.91 -7.71 24.60
C ASN A 424 9.45 -8.11 26.01
N ILE A 425 8.20 -8.54 26.12
CA ILE A 425 7.58 -8.93 27.40
C ILE A 425 8.04 -10.29 27.93
N TYR A 426 8.90 -11.01 27.19
CA TYR A 426 9.27 -12.38 27.48
C TYR A 426 10.57 -12.50 28.29
N PRO A 427 10.74 -13.58 29.09
CA PRO A 427 9.74 -14.61 29.37
C PRO A 427 8.59 -14.03 30.22
N LEU A 428 7.36 -14.50 29.97
CA LEU A 428 6.24 -14.14 30.84
C LEU A 428 6.50 -14.75 32.22
N SER A 429 6.36 -13.95 33.28
CA SER A 429 6.37 -14.48 34.64
C SER A 429 5.25 -15.50 34.79
N GLU A 430 5.54 -16.65 35.41
CA GLU A 430 4.56 -17.70 35.74
C GLU A 430 3.34 -17.17 36.51
#